data_AF-A0A843I6M2-F1
#
_entry.id   AF-A0A843I6M2-F1
#
_cell.length_a   1.000
_cell.length_b   1.000
_cell.length_c   1.000
_cell.angle_alpha   90.00
_cell.angle_beta   90.00
_cell.angle_gamma   90.00
#
_symmetry.space_group_name_H-M   'P 1'
#
loop_
_entity.id
_entity.type
_entity.pdbx_description
1 polymer ?
#
loop_
_entity_poly.entity_id
_entity_poly.type
_entity_poly.pdbx_seq_one_letter_code
_entity_poly.pdbx_strand_id
1 'polypeptide(L)'
;MKKTLLLLSFCVFLLCMPVGWSETTDCGCDQPSEEVTAPLSDGPWITETDILTLQQQAVDEGWTFTVGTNAVTGQPLSELCGLEEPENWWVDTSFDPCVPSTTLPERFDWRELGGCTPVKNQGGCGSCWAFGSLAPLECNILIQDHKEVDLSEQWLVSCNRNGWGCGGGWWAHDYFQWKTDVSNGTGAVLEKDFPYRALDLPCDGPYKHPYLIDSWHFIGFSQGVAPTDSIKQAILTYGPVSVACAVTQAFGAYTGGVFSEDDPQASINHAVALVGWDDTLGENGVWFLRNSWGPGWGEEGYMNIEYGVCKVGYAACYINYPVKTKVEITSGLFCVTVGLRNVGNTVTTGLKCTISVKGGTLGAINQSLVDTIDSLEPGAVVYERIPCLGFGPLSIQVTAEPENAGKTAKHAEGFLCGLLFIVTRNQ
;
A
#
# COMPACT_ATOMS: atom_id res chain seq x y z
N MET A 1 -21.07 46.81 -11.01
CA MET A 1 -21.03 48.24 -11.37
C MET A 1 -20.53 49.04 -10.17
N LYS A 2 -19.36 49.68 -10.33
CA LYS A 2 -18.76 50.82 -9.55
C LYS A 2 -18.55 50.64 -8.03
N LYS A 3 -17.44 51.03 -7.38
CA LYS A 3 -16.08 51.56 -7.67
C LYS A 3 -15.38 51.58 -6.28
N THR A 4 -14.25 50.91 -6.06
CA THR A 4 -12.85 51.46 -5.98
C THR A 4 -12.66 52.51 -4.86
N LEU A 5 -12.05 52.18 -3.72
CA LEU A 5 -10.61 52.12 -3.36
C LEU A 5 -9.87 53.48 -3.46
N LEU A 6 -9.31 53.94 -2.34
CA LEU A 6 -8.44 55.11 -2.21
C LEU A 6 -7.04 54.65 -1.73
N LEU A 7 -5.99 55.12 -2.39
CA LEU A 7 -4.57 54.96 -2.05
C LEU A 7 -3.96 56.37 -1.95
N LEU A 8 -3.11 56.60 -0.94
CA LEU A 8 -2.22 57.76 -0.77
C LEU A 8 -0.78 57.24 -0.98
N SER A 9 0.01 57.77 -1.94
CA SER A 9 0.87 58.99 -1.86
C SER A 9 2.20 58.69 -1.15
N PHE A 10 3.42 59.02 -1.57
CA PHE A 10 4.03 59.79 -2.68
C PHE A 10 5.57 59.60 -2.55
N CYS A 11 6.33 59.81 -3.63
CA CYS A 11 7.58 60.62 -3.74
C CYS A 11 8.67 60.00 -4.63
N VAL A 12 8.97 60.73 -5.71
CA VAL A 12 10.10 60.60 -6.63
C VAL A 12 10.92 61.88 -6.51
N PHE A 13 12.26 61.77 -6.52
CA PHE A 13 13.11 62.83 -7.05
C PHE A 13 14.32 62.24 -7.76
N LEU A 14 14.47 62.63 -9.03
CA LEU A 14 15.57 62.37 -9.96
C LEU A 14 16.62 63.48 -9.81
N LEU A 15 17.91 63.17 -10.00
CA LEU A 15 18.92 64.15 -10.40
C LEU A 15 19.97 63.46 -11.30
N CYS A 16 20.09 63.95 -12.53
CA CYS A 16 21.07 63.57 -13.55
C CYS A 16 22.40 64.33 -13.37
N MET A 17 23.54 63.73 -13.77
CA MET A 17 24.73 64.42 -14.32
C MET A 17 25.62 63.46 -15.14
N PRO A 18 26.49 63.96 -16.06
CA PRO A 18 26.71 63.33 -17.37
C PRO A 18 28.18 63.04 -17.80
N VAL A 19 28.30 62.48 -19.02
CA VAL A 19 29.43 62.43 -19.98
C VAL A 19 30.58 61.44 -19.73
N GLY A 20 30.83 60.57 -20.72
CA GLY A 20 31.95 59.62 -20.75
C GLY A 20 33.13 60.08 -21.61
N TRP A 21 34.15 59.21 -21.69
CA TRP A 21 34.95 58.83 -22.88
C TRP A 21 35.99 57.75 -22.50
N SER A 22 36.25 56.82 -23.46
CA SER A 22 37.42 55.94 -23.74
C SER A 22 38.30 55.40 -22.59
N GLU A 23 38.88 54.19 -22.59
CA GLU A 23 39.27 53.27 -23.66
C GLU A 23 39.60 51.90 -23.02
N THR A 24 39.53 50.87 -23.87
CA THR A 24 39.83 49.44 -23.74
C THR A 24 40.90 48.97 -22.73
N THR A 25 40.55 47.98 -21.90
CA THR A 25 41.41 46.80 -21.65
C THR A 25 40.61 45.60 -21.11
N ASP A 26 40.63 44.52 -21.89
CA ASP A 26 40.61 43.09 -21.53
C ASP A 26 39.46 42.51 -20.69
N CYS A 27 38.53 41.82 -21.38
CA CYS A 27 37.49 40.99 -20.78
C CYS A 27 37.96 39.53 -20.74
N GLY A 28 38.64 39.14 -19.66
CA GLY A 28 38.97 37.74 -19.37
C GLY A 28 38.31 37.33 -18.06
N CYS A 29 37.02 36.96 -18.11
CA CYS A 29 36.32 36.33 -16.99
C CYS A 29 35.72 35.00 -17.45
N ASP A 30 36.53 33.95 -17.43
CA ASP A 30 36.04 32.59 -17.26
C ASP A 30 35.56 32.45 -15.80
N GLN A 31 34.31 32.06 -15.62
CA GLN A 31 33.79 31.52 -14.37
C GLN A 31 34.37 30.09 -14.18
N PRO A 32 34.38 29.60 -12.93
CA PRO A 32 33.22 28.79 -12.57
C PRO A 32 32.63 29.18 -11.22
N SER A 33 31.30 29.21 -11.21
CA SER A 33 30.48 29.03 -10.03
C SER A 33 30.72 27.63 -9.47
N GLU A 34 31.40 27.54 -8.32
CA GLU A 34 31.35 26.33 -7.51
C GLU A 34 29.96 26.26 -6.86
N GLU A 35 29.11 25.40 -7.41
CA GLU A 35 28.06 24.73 -6.64
C GLU A 35 28.73 24.07 -5.44
N VAL A 36 28.40 24.55 -4.24
CA VAL A 36 28.74 23.83 -3.01
C VAL A 36 27.83 22.61 -2.94
N THR A 37 28.20 21.54 -3.64
CA THR A 37 27.71 20.20 -3.33
C THR A 37 28.31 19.82 -1.98
N ALA A 38 27.48 19.79 -0.94
CA ALA A 38 27.87 19.17 0.32
C ALA A 38 28.35 17.73 0.01
N PRO A 39 29.54 17.32 0.47
CA PRO A 39 29.98 15.95 0.26
C PRO A 39 29.01 15.02 0.97
N LEU A 40 28.45 14.06 0.23
CA LEU A 40 27.82 12.87 0.80
C LEU A 40 28.84 12.30 1.79
N SER A 41 28.50 12.21 3.07
CA SER A 41 29.43 11.67 4.06
C SER A 41 29.61 10.19 3.77
N ASP A 42 30.76 9.80 3.21
CA ASP A 42 31.16 8.42 2.87
C ASP A 42 31.35 7.50 4.11
N GLY A 43 30.74 7.83 5.25
CA GLY A 43 30.82 7.07 6.50
C GLY A 43 29.50 6.36 6.82
N PRO A 44 29.54 5.29 7.64
CA PRO A 44 28.32 4.63 8.10
C PRO A 44 27.48 5.60 8.91
N TRP A 45 26.16 5.60 8.71
CA TRP A 45 25.25 6.48 9.46
C TRP A 45 25.19 6.16 10.96
N ILE A 46 25.53 4.92 11.34
CA ILE A 46 25.69 4.45 12.71
C ILE A 46 27.09 3.87 12.84
N THR A 47 27.97 4.59 13.52
CA THR A 47 29.32 4.14 13.84
C THR A 47 29.33 3.23 15.08
N GLU A 48 30.45 2.55 15.32
CA GLU A 48 30.66 1.79 16.56
C GLU A 48 30.56 2.68 17.81
N THR A 49 31.01 3.93 17.73
CA THR A 49 30.89 4.92 18.81
C THR A 49 29.43 5.29 19.08
N ASP A 50 28.60 5.40 18.03
CA ASP A 50 27.18 5.68 18.18
C ASP A 50 26.48 4.50 18.86
N ILE A 51 26.82 3.27 18.49
CA ILE A 51 26.29 2.06 19.15
C ILE A 51 26.64 2.05 20.64
N LEU A 52 27.90 2.34 21.00
CA LEU A 52 28.31 2.43 22.42
C LEU A 52 27.55 3.54 23.16
N THR A 53 27.27 4.66 22.49
CA THR A 53 26.49 5.77 23.06
C THR A 53 25.04 5.35 23.31
N LEU A 54 24.41 4.70 22.32
CA LEU A 54 23.05 4.18 22.44
C LEU A 54 22.94 3.10 23.52
N GLN A 55 23.96 2.24 23.66
CA GLN A 55 23.99 1.23 24.73
C GLN A 55 24.09 1.86 26.12
N GLN A 56 24.85 2.95 26.27
CA GLN A 56 24.89 3.70 27.53
C GLN A 56 23.55 4.38 27.80
N GLN A 57 22.95 5.01 26.79
CA GLN A 57 21.62 5.62 26.90
C GLN A 57 20.56 4.58 27.30
N ALA A 58 20.61 3.38 26.71
CA ALA A 58 19.73 2.28 27.08
C ALA A 58 19.80 1.92 28.57
N VAL A 59 21.00 1.96 29.16
CA VAL A 59 21.19 1.72 30.60
C VAL A 59 20.64 2.87 31.43
N ASP A 60 20.89 4.11 31.01
CA ASP A 60 20.50 5.32 31.74
C ASP A 60 18.98 5.53 31.74
N GLU A 61 18.32 5.20 30.63
CA GLU A 61 16.87 5.34 30.45
C GLU A 61 16.09 4.06 30.77
N GLY A 62 16.78 2.93 30.97
CA GLY A 62 16.14 1.66 31.32
C GLY A 62 15.36 1.04 30.17
N TRP A 63 15.87 1.13 28.93
CA TRP A 63 15.23 0.54 27.75
C TRP A 63 15.04 -0.97 27.91
N THR A 64 13.91 -1.47 27.39
CA THR A 64 13.56 -2.91 27.39
C THR A 64 13.93 -3.60 26.08
N PHE A 65 14.57 -2.87 25.17
CA PHE A 65 15.12 -3.36 23.92
C PHE A 65 16.65 -3.23 23.88
N THR A 66 17.23 -3.88 22.89
CA THR A 66 18.68 -3.96 22.70
C THR A 66 19.09 -3.33 21.38
N VAL A 67 20.25 -2.67 21.39
CA VAL A 67 20.87 -2.03 20.23
C VAL A 67 22.27 -2.59 19.99
N GLY A 68 22.65 -2.73 18.72
CA GLY A 68 23.92 -3.30 18.30
C GLY A 68 24.18 -3.18 16.81
N THR A 69 25.36 -3.61 16.38
CA THR A 69 25.71 -3.71 14.97
C THR A 69 24.82 -4.76 14.30
N ASN A 70 24.24 -4.42 13.16
CA ASN A 70 23.37 -5.32 12.40
C ASN A 70 23.55 -5.11 10.89
N ALA A 71 22.68 -5.70 10.07
CA ALA A 71 22.81 -5.68 8.60
C ALA A 71 22.74 -4.28 7.96
N VAL A 72 22.22 -3.26 8.66
CA VAL A 72 22.00 -1.92 8.11
C VAL A 72 22.76 -0.78 8.80
N THR A 73 23.43 -1.03 9.94
CA THR A 73 24.20 0.03 10.63
C THR A 73 25.28 0.66 9.75
N GLY A 74 25.80 -0.10 8.77
CA GLY A 74 26.81 0.38 7.83
C GLY A 74 26.28 1.17 6.62
N GLN A 75 24.96 1.20 6.38
CA GLN A 75 24.35 1.78 5.17
C GLN A 75 23.86 3.20 5.46
N PRO A 76 24.04 4.19 4.59
CA PRO A 76 23.58 5.56 4.86
C PRO A 76 22.05 5.61 5.04
N LEU A 77 21.56 6.49 5.92
CA LEU A 77 20.12 6.61 6.21
C LEU A 77 19.29 6.87 4.95
N SER A 78 19.80 7.63 3.98
CA SER A 78 19.13 7.90 2.71
C SER A 78 18.91 6.67 1.84
N GLU A 79 19.72 5.63 2.00
CA GLU A 79 19.54 4.34 1.32
C GLU A 79 18.53 3.44 2.07
N LEU A 80 18.28 3.69 3.34
CA LEU A 80 17.34 2.94 4.16
C LEU A 80 15.95 3.58 4.21
N CYS A 81 15.90 4.91 4.17
CA CYS A 81 14.73 5.74 4.42
C CYS A 81 14.59 6.78 3.30
N GLY A 82 13.71 6.49 2.34
CA GLY A 82 13.39 7.40 1.24
C GLY A 82 11.89 7.64 1.10
N LEU A 83 11.12 7.58 2.20
CA LEU A 83 9.73 7.99 2.15
C LEU A 83 9.65 9.52 2.11
N GLU A 84 9.12 10.06 1.03
CA GLU A 84 8.97 11.50 0.82
C GLU A 84 7.50 11.91 0.91
N GLU A 85 7.14 12.62 1.98
CA GLU A 85 5.77 13.13 2.18
C GLU A 85 5.45 14.28 1.19
N PRO A 86 4.44 14.12 0.31
CA PRO A 86 4.04 15.19 -0.58
C PRO A 86 3.31 16.31 0.17
N GLU A 87 3.52 17.56 -0.25
CA GLU A 87 2.78 18.69 0.31
C GLU A 87 1.28 18.52 0.06
N ASN A 88 0.46 18.75 1.10
CA ASN A 88 -1.00 18.70 1.01
C ASN A 88 -1.57 17.34 0.54
N TRP A 89 -0.86 16.23 0.77
CA TRP A 89 -1.29 14.89 0.32
C TRP A 89 -2.70 14.52 0.79
N TRP A 90 -3.19 15.11 1.89
CA TRP A 90 -4.48 14.78 2.49
C TRP A 90 -5.70 15.44 1.81
N VAL A 91 -5.51 16.48 0.99
CA VAL A 91 -6.62 17.35 0.53
C VAL A 91 -7.65 16.63 -0.33
N ASP A 92 -7.22 15.71 -1.19
CA ASP A 92 -8.08 14.98 -2.13
C ASP A 92 -8.06 13.46 -1.88
N THR A 93 -7.82 13.06 -0.63
CA THR A 93 -7.73 11.65 -0.25
C THR A 93 -8.96 11.14 0.48
N SER A 94 -9.21 9.83 0.35
CA SER A 94 -10.26 9.16 1.10
C SER A 94 -9.71 8.67 2.42
N PHE A 95 -10.25 9.20 3.52
CA PHE A 95 -10.06 8.66 4.86
C PHE A 95 -11.22 7.73 5.23
N ASP A 96 -10.90 6.55 5.71
CA ASP A 96 -11.82 5.62 6.35
C ASP A 96 -11.52 5.57 7.85
N PRO A 97 -12.44 6.04 8.71
CA PRO A 97 -12.28 6.01 10.16
C PRO A 97 -11.96 4.64 10.75
N CYS A 98 -12.35 3.53 10.09
CA CYS A 98 -12.17 2.16 10.59
C CYS A 98 -12.59 2.00 12.06
N VAL A 99 -13.71 2.62 12.47
CA VAL A 99 -14.16 2.58 13.87
C VAL A 99 -14.56 1.14 14.22
N PRO A 100 -14.00 0.54 15.28
CA PRO A 100 -14.38 -0.80 15.69
C PRO A 100 -15.87 -0.87 16.04
N SER A 101 -16.56 -1.87 15.50
CA SER A 101 -17.96 -2.16 15.83
C SER A 101 -18.11 -3.12 17.02
N THR A 102 -17.01 -3.77 17.40
CA THR A 102 -16.93 -4.73 18.51
C THR A 102 -15.63 -4.54 19.29
N THR A 103 -15.55 -5.15 20.48
CA THR A 103 -14.29 -5.22 21.23
C THR A 103 -13.23 -5.96 20.41
N LEU A 104 -12.06 -5.35 20.27
CA LEU A 104 -10.91 -5.94 19.60
C LEU A 104 -10.19 -6.93 20.52
N PRO A 105 -9.55 -7.99 20.00
CA PRO A 105 -8.73 -8.86 20.82
C PRO A 105 -7.52 -8.11 21.38
N GLU A 106 -7.05 -8.50 22.56
CA GLU A 106 -5.85 -7.91 23.19
C GLU A 106 -4.58 -8.17 22.35
N ARG A 107 -4.55 -9.27 21.59
CA ARG A 107 -3.42 -9.65 20.75
C ARG A 107 -3.89 -10.24 19.44
N PHE A 108 -3.21 -9.89 18.36
CA PHE A 108 -3.44 -10.44 17.04
C PHE A 108 -2.16 -10.40 16.20
N ASP A 109 -1.86 -11.46 15.47
CA ASP A 109 -0.64 -11.56 14.65
C ASP A 109 -0.89 -12.33 13.34
N TRP A 110 -0.79 -11.65 12.19
CA TRP A 110 -0.91 -12.32 10.90
C TRP A 110 0.19 -13.36 10.66
N ARG A 111 1.35 -13.25 11.30
CA ARG A 111 2.44 -14.23 11.16
C ARG A 111 2.02 -15.60 11.69
N GLU A 112 1.33 -15.64 12.82
CA GLU A 112 0.84 -16.88 13.43
C GLU A 112 -0.23 -17.58 12.59
N LEU A 113 -0.93 -16.81 11.75
CA LEU A 113 -1.93 -17.30 10.81
C LEU A 113 -1.33 -17.63 9.43
N GLY A 114 -0.01 -17.50 9.25
CA GLY A 114 0.64 -17.70 7.95
C GLY A 114 0.26 -16.64 6.90
N GLY A 115 -0.15 -15.45 7.33
CA GLY A 115 -0.61 -14.35 6.48
C GLY A 115 0.49 -13.37 6.04
N CYS A 116 1.76 -13.70 6.26
CA CYS A 116 2.91 -12.86 5.92
C CYS A 116 3.88 -13.60 5.00
N THR A 117 4.25 -12.98 3.88
CA THR A 117 5.36 -13.47 3.02
C THR A 117 6.72 -13.30 3.71
N PRO A 118 7.81 -13.91 3.23
CA PRO A 118 9.15 -13.68 3.78
C PRO A 118 9.57 -12.19 3.74
N VAL A 119 10.30 -11.74 4.77
CA VAL A 119 10.86 -10.37 4.80
C VAL A 119 11.88 -10.17 3.68
N LYS A 120 11.75 -9.06 2.95
CA LYS A 120 12.65 -8.67 1.87
C LYS A 120 13.72 -7.68 2.34
N ASN A 121 14.67 -7.36 1.45
CA ASN A 121 15.75 -6.43 1.71
C ASN A 121 15.88 -5.39 0.59
N GLN A 122 15.64 -4.11 0.90
CA GLN A 122 15.79 -3.00 -0.05
C GLN A 122 17.26 -2.64 -0.33
N GLY A 123 18.20 -3.07 0.51
CA GLY A 123 19.62 -2.75 0.33
C GLY A 123 19.89 -1.25 0.25
N GLY A 124 20.86 -0.88 -0.59
CA GLY A 124 21.38 0.48 -0.73
C GLY A 124 20.50 1.44 -1.54
N CYS A 125 19.18 1.42 -1.36
CA CYS A 125 18.22 2.19 -2.15
C CYS A 125 17.04 2.62 -1.27
N GLY A 126 16.77 3.93 -1.23
CA GLY A 126 15.67 4.56 -0.45
C GLY A 126 14.27 4.23 -0.97
N SER A 127 14.04 2.99 -1.41
CA SER A 127 12.79 2.51 -1.97
C SER A 127 11.85 1.88 -0.93
N CYS A 128 11.99 2.22 0.36
CA CYS A 128 11.09 1.74 1.41
C CYS A 128 9.61 1.99 1.08
N TRP A 129 9.31 3.07 0.35
CA TRP A 129 7.98 3.40 -0.15
C TRP A 129 7.39 2.30 -1.07
N ALA A 130 8.23 1.66 -1.90
CA ALA A 130 7.82 0.56 -2.78
C ALA A 130 7.58 -0.73 -1.98
N PHE A 131 8.51 -1.09 -1.08
CA PHE A 131 8.38 -2.27 -0.21
C PHE A 131 7.17 -2.15 0.73
N GLY A 132 6.99 -0.99 1.36
CA GLY A 132 5.84 -0.70 2.23
C GLY A 132 4.51 -0.75 1.48
N SER A 133 4.48 -0.33 0.21
CA SER A 133 3.28 -0.43 -0.63
C SER A 133 2.96 -1.87 -1.05
N LEU A 134 3.98 -2.69 -1.33
CA LEU A 134 3.81 -4.08 -1.78
C LEU A 134 3.55 -5.07 -0.65
N ALA A 135 4.08 -4.82 0.56
CA ALA A 135 3.96 -5.76 1.68
C ALA A 135 2.50 -6.11 2.01
N PRO A 136 1.56 -5.16 2.18
CA PRO A 136 0.13 -5.48 2.32
C PRO A 136 -0.47 -6.26 1.15
N LEU A 137 -0.04 -5.98 -0.09
CA LEU A 137 -0.56 -6.65 -1.29
C LEU A 137 -0.14 -8.12 -1.34
N GLU A 138 1.14 -8.39 -1.11
CA GLU A 138 1.64 -9.77 -1.04
C GLU A 138 0.99 -10.56 0.10
N CYS A 139 0.89 -9.93 1.28
CA CYS A 139 0.22 -10.53 2.43
C CYS A 139 -1.25 -10.80 2.13
N ASN A 140 -1.97 -9.87 1.49
CA ASN A 140 -3.36 -10.09 1.11
C ASN A 140 -3.52 -11.18 0.04
N ILE A 141 -2.62 -11.29 -0.93
CA ILE A 141 -2.66 -12.40 -1.90
C ILE A 141 -2.43 -13.74 -1.18
N LEU A 142 -1.53 -13.79 -0.21
CA LEU A 142 -1.34 -14.98 0.63
C LEU A 142 -2.57 -15.28 1.50
N ILE A 143 -3.16 -14.24 2.11
CA ILE A 143 -4.35 -14.32 2.98
C ILE A 143 -5.64 -14.56 2.20
N GLN A 144 -5.74 -14.29 0.90
CA GLN A 144 -7.01 -14.38 0.15
C GLN A 144 -6.98 -15.44 -0.96
N ASP A 145 -5.81 -15.66 -1.57
CA ASP A 145 -5.62 -16.65 -2.63
C ASP A 145 -4.85 -17.89 -2.15
N HIS A 146 -4.39 -17.91 -0.89
CA HIS A 146 -3.47 -18.94 -0.37
C HIS A 146 -2.23 -19.14 -1.23
N LYS A 147 -1.76 -18.05 -1.83
CA LYS A 147 -0.66 -18.07 -2.77
C LYS A 147 0.43 -17.12 -2.31
N GLU A 148 1.57 -17.67 -1.95
CA GLU A 148 2.77 -16.87 -1.78
C GLU A 148 3.23 -16.34 -3.14
N VAL A 149 3.38 -15.03 -3.23
CA VAL A 149 3.84 -14.33 -4.43
C VAL A 149 4.94 -13.36 -4.05
N ASP A 150 5.86 -13.18 -4.99
CA ASP A 150 6.95 -12.23 -4.89
C ASP A 150 6.75 -11.17 -5.99
N LEU A 151 6.37 -9.97 -5.58
CA LEU A 151 6.06 -8.83 -6.45
C LEU A 151 7.28 -7.92 -6.59
N SER A 152 7.40 -7.26 -7.73
CA SER A 152 8.57 -6.48 -8.11
C SER A 152 8.52 -5.07 -7.55
N GLU A 153 9.36 -4.79 -6.55
CA GLU A 153 9.65 -3.42 -6.15
C GLU A 153 10.38 -2.65 -7.26
N GLN A 154 11.22 -3.33 -8.05
CA GLN A 154 11.98 -2.69 -9.14
C GLN A 154 11.06 -2.08 -10.19
N TRP A 155 9.93 -2.72 -10.47
CA TRP A 155 8.94 -2.16 -11.38
C TRP A 155 8.40 -0.82 -10.87
N LEU A 156 8.11 -0.69 -9.57
CA LEU A 156 7.73 0.60 -9.00
C LEU A 156 8.87 1.61 -9.11
N VAL A 157 10.09 1.23 -8.72
CA VAL A 157 11.28 2.10 -8.78
C VAL A 157 11.54 2.61 -10.22
N SER A 158 11.46 1.73 -11.21
CA SER A 158 11.89 2.02 -12.58
C SER A 158 10.79 2.52 -13.52
N CYS A 159 9.53 2.12 -13.32
CA CYS A 159 8.45 2.33 -14.29
C CYS A 159 7.37 3.31 -13.85
N ASN A 160 7.47 3.89 -12.64
CA ASN A 160 6.54 4.90 -12.19
C ASN A 160 6.63 6.20 -13.03
N ARG A 161 5.52 6.94 -13.08
CA ARG A 161 5.40 8.26 -13.74
C ARG A 161 5.60 9.44 -12.78
N ASN A 162 5.87 9.17 -11.50
CA ASN A 162 6.03 10.21 -10.48
C ASN A 162 7.44 10.79 -10.44
N GLY A 163 8.42 10.14 -11.09
CA GLY A 163 9.83 10.49 -10.95
C GLY A 163 10.45 10.00 -9.64
N TRP A 164 9.80 9.03 -8.98
CA TRP A 164 10.30 8.37 -7.78
C TRP A 164 11.34 7.31 -8.13
N GLY A 165 12.14 6.91 -7.15
CA GLY A 165 13.22 5.95 -7.33
C GLY A 165 13.93 5.62 -6.02
N CYS A 166 15.24 5.41 -6.08
CA CYS A 166 16.10 5.23 -4.90
C CYS A 166 16.30 6.53 -4.10
N GLY A 167 16.10 7.69 -4.73
CA GLY A 167 16.08 8.99 -4.03
C GLY A 167 14.85 9.17 -3.14
N GLY A 168 13.80 8.39 -3.38
CA GLY A 168 12.60 8.37 -2.56
C GLY A 168 11.30 8.36 -3.35
N GLY A 169 10.19 8.29 -2.61
CA GLY A 169 8.84 8.25 -3.14
C GLY A 169 7.78 8.17 -2.04
N TRP A 170 6.51 8.08 -2.44
CA TRP A 170 5.37 7.98 -1.53
C TRP A 170 4.61 6.66 -1.74
N TRP A 171 3.41 6.53 -1.18
CA TRP A 171 2.56 5.36 -1.38
C TRP A 171 2.21 5.12 -2.85
N ALA A 172 2.46 3.90 -3.31
CA ALA A 172 2.30 3.49 -4.70
C ALA A 172 1.02 2.66 -4.95
N HIS A 173 0.07 2.68 -4.01
CA HIS A 173 -1.15 1.86 -4.10
C HIS A 173 -2.02 2.19 -5.32
N ASP A 174 -1.93 3.42 -5.83
CA ASP A 174 -2.60 3.86 -7.06
C ASP A 174 -2.18 3.04 -8.30
N TYR A 175 -0.92 2.62 -8.39
CA TYR A 175 -0.40 1.75 -9.44
C TYR A 175 -1.00 0.35 -9.43
N PHE A 176 -1.51 -0.12 -8.29
CA PHE A 176 -2.20 -1.41 -8.19
C PHE A 176 -3.69 -1.30 -8.51
N GLN A 177 -4.24 -0.09 -8.61
CA GLN A 177 -5.68 0.14 -8.76
C GLN A 177 -6.03 0.69 -10.15
N TRP A 178 -5.51 1.85 -10.52
CA TRP A 178 -5.95 2.58 -11.74
C TRP A 178 -4.82 3.31 -12.46
N LYS A 179 -3.70 3.59 -11.78
CA LYS A 179 -2.61 4.34 -12.38
C LYS A 179 -1.77 3.45 -13.26
N THR A 180 -1.32 4.00 -14.38
CA THR A 180 -0.49 3.28 -15.34
C THR A 180 0.98 3.63 -15.19
N ASP A 181 1.85 2.63 -15.39
CA ASP A 181 3.28 2.82 -15.57
C ASP A 181 3.61 3.51 -16.90
N VAL A 182 4.89 3.79 -17.16
CA VAL A 182 5.37 4.42 -18.41
C VAL A 182 5.07 3.59 -19.67
N SER A 183 4.83 2.29 -19.54
CA SER A 183 4.45 1.36 -20.61
C SER A 183 2.93 1.18 -20.75
N ASN A 184 2.13 1.94 -20.00
CA ASN A 184 0.67 1.88 -19.94
C ASN A 184 0.08 0.61 -19.29
N GLY A 185 0.83 -0.08 -18.44
CA GLY A 185 0.35 -1.20 -17.62
C GLY A 185 -0.10 -0.76 -16.21
N THR A 186 -1.06 -1.48 -15.62
CA THR A 186 -1.61 -1.23 -14.27
C THR A 186 -1.76 -2.54 -13.51
N GLY A 187 -1.46 -2.54 -12.22
CA GLY A 187 -1.38 -3.72 -11.36
C GLY A 187 0.07 -4.07 -10.99
N ALA A 188 0.27 -4.97 -10.04
CA ALA A 188 1.61 -5.36 -9.61
C ALA A 188 2.29 -6.32 -10.60
N VAL A 189 3.59 -6.14 -10.81
CA VAL A 189 4.47 -7.02 -11.61
C VAL A 189 5.12 -8.06 -10.71
N LEU A 190 5.44 -9.24 -11.24
CA LEU A 190 6.15 -10.28 -10.49
C LEU A 190 7.65 -10.01 -10.43
N GLU A 191 8.27 -10.27 -9.29
CA GLU A 191 9.71 -10.09 -9.06
C GLU A 191 10.55 -10.84 -10.09
N LYS A 192 10.15 -12.07 -10.45
CA LYS A 192 10.82 -12.86 -11.50
C LYS A 192 10.85 -12.19 -12.89
N ASP A 193 9.91 -11.28 -13.16
CA ASP A 193 9.79 -10.60 -14.46
C ASP A 193 10.59 -9.29 -14.48
N PHE A 194 10.77 -8.63 -13.32
CA PHE A 194 11.72 -7.53 -13.17
C PHE A 194 12.39 -7.55 -11.78
N PRO A 195 13.51 -8.27 -11.62
CA PRO A 195 14.13 -8.46 -10.31
C PRO A 195 14.70 -7.18 -9.73
N TYR A 196 14.58 -7.04 -8.41
CA TYR A 196 15.12 -5.95 -7.61
C TYR A 196 16.64 -5.89 -7.63
N ARG A 197 17.16 -4.68 -7.89
CA ARG A 197 18.59 -4.39 -8.02
C ARG A 197 19.08 -3.30 -7.08
N ALA A 198 18.19 -2.69 -6.28
CA ALA A 198 18.51 -1.54 -5.44
C ALA A 198 19.17 -0.39 -6.21
N LEU A 199 18.68 -0.12 -7.42
CA LEU A 199 19.21 0.91 -8.32
C LEU A 199 18.09 1.57 -9.13
N ASP A 200 18.30 2.84 -9.48
CA ASP A 200 17.49 3.53 -10.48
C ASP A 200 17.81 2.99 -11.88
N LEU A 201 17.05 1.98 -12.30
CA LEU A 201 17.15 1.40 -13.63
C LEU A 201 16.10 1.98 -14.57
N PRO A 202 16.37 2.06 -15.88
CA PRO A 202 15.34 2.33 -16.87
C PRO A 202 14.22 1.29 -16.82
N CYS A 203 12.99 1.69 -17.12
CA CYS A 203 11.90 0.75 -17.33
C CYS A 203 12.11 -0.06 -18.62
N ASP A 204 12.21 -1.38 -18.50
CA ASP A 204 12.38 -2.34 -19.61
C ASP A 204 11.07 -3.08 -19.99
N GLY A 205 9.93 -2.42 -19.72
CA GLY A 205 8.59 -2.95 -20.02
C GLY A 205 8.27 -3.06 -21.52
N PRO A 206 7.07 -3.59 -21.89
CA PRO A 206 5.91 -3.80 -21.02
C PRO A 206 5.96 -5.11 -20.22
N TYR A 207 5.38 -5.07 -19.02
CA TYR A 207 5.27 -6.22 -18.12
C TYR A 207 3.84 -6.77 -18.03
N LYS A 208 3.68 -7.96 -17.44
CA LYS A 208 2.37 -8.49 -17.07
C LYS A 208 2.03 -8.06 -15.65
N HIS A 209 0.77 -7.69 -15.44
CA HIS A 209 0.27 -7.19 -14.17
C HIS A 209 -0.85 -8.10 -13.62
N PRO A 210 -0.51 -9.28 -13.07
CA PRO A 210 -1.51 -10.28 -12.66
C PRO A 210 -2.36 -9.91 -11.44
N TYR A 211 -1.96 -8.90 -10.65
CA TYR A 211 -2.64 -8.55 -9.41
C TYR A 211 -3.04 -7.08 -9.38
N LEU A 212 -4.32 -6.83 -9.09
CA LEU A 212 -4.90 -5.51 -8.89
C LEU A 212 -5.63 -5.48 -7.54
N ILE A 213 -5.87 -4.27 -7.04
CA ILE A 213 -6.71 -4.02 -5.86
C ILE A 213 -8.02 -3.33 -6.29
N ASP A 214 -9.09 -3.53 -5.54
CA ASP A 214 -10.37 -2.86 -5.79
C ASP A 214 -10.31 -1.40 -5.35
N SER A 215 -9.74 -1.16 -4.16
CA SER A 215 -9.54 0.17 -3.59
C SER A 215 -8.43 0.17 -2.54
N TRP A 216 -8.08 1.37 -2.08
CA TRP A 216 -7.23 1.60 -0.92
C TRP A 216 -7.65 2.90 -0.25
N HIS A 217 -7.45 3.00 1.07
CA HIS A 217 -7.89 4.16 1.86
C HIS A 217 -6.90 4.46 2.98
N PHE A 218 -6.74 5.73 3.31
CA PHE A 218 -6.06 6.13 4.54
C PHE A 218 -6.95 5.83 5.74
N ILE A 219 -6.34 5.39 6.83
CA ILE A 219 -7.02 5.03 8.07
C ILE A 219 -7.16 6.28 8.95
N GLY A 220 -8.32 6.42 9.58
CA GLY A 220 -8.59 7.49 10.55
C GLY A 220 -9.43 8.62 9.99
N PHE A 221 -9.29 9.81 10.57
CA PHE A 221 -10.17 10.96 10.31
C PHE A 221 -9.49 12.09 9.54
N SER A 222 -8.16 12.11 9.52
CA SER A 222 -7.34 13.17 8.94
C SER A 222 -5.90 12.69 8.74
N GLN A 223 -5.07 13.53 8.12
CA GLN A 223 -3.61 13.36 8.13
C GLN A 223 -3.06 13.17 9.54
N GLY A 224 -1.91 12.50 9.64
CA GLY A 224 -1.23 12.24 10.90
C GLY A 224 -1.18 10.75 11.23
N VAL A 225 -0.92 10.48 12.52
CA VAL A 225 -1.02 9.13 13.09
C VAL A 225 -2.49 8.81 13.35
N ALA A 226 -2.98 7.72 12.78
CA ALA A 226 -4.36 7.28 12.98
C ALA A 226 -4.56 6.73 14.42
N PRO A 227 -5.79 6.74 14.95
CA PRO A 227 -6.07 6.13 16.25
C PRO A 227 -5.68 4.65 16.27
N THR A 228 -5.08 4.19 17.37
CA THR A 228 -4.64 2.78 17.55
C THR A 228 -5.75 1.79 17.21
N ASP A 229 -6.95 1.99 17.76
CA ASP A 229 -8.08 1.09 17.51
C ASP A 229 -8.52 1.07 16.03
N SER A 230 -8.41 2.19 15.32
CA SER A 230 -8.69 2.25 13.88
C SER A 230 -7.70 1.43 13.07
N ILE A 231 -6.40 1.50 13.42
CA ILE A 231 -5.35 0.70 12.79
C ILE A 231 -5.57 -0.79 13.09
N LYS A 232 -5.86 -1.17 14.35
CA LYS A 232 -6.17 -2.56 14.72
C LYS A 232 -7.37 -3.11 13.95
N GLN A 233 -8.45 -2.33 13.86
CA GLN A 233 -9.64 -2.71 13.10
C GLN A 233 -9.32 -2.89 11.62
N ALA A 234 -8.52 -2.01 11.03
CA ALA A 234 -8.07 -2.15 9.65
C ALA A 234 -7.24 -3.42 9.45
N ILE A 235 -6.32 -3.73 10.37
CA ILE A 235 -5.50 -4.96 10.32
C ILE A 235 -6.36 -6.23 10.33
N LEU A 236 -7.40 -6.27 11.17
CA LEU A 236 -8.34 -7.41 11.21
C LEU A 236 -9.16 -7.55 9.93
N THR A 237 -9.58 -6.43 9.36
CA THR A 237 -10.55 -6.40 8.28
C THR A 237 -9.89 -6.62 6.92
N TYR A 238 -8.72 -6.01 6.72
CA TYR A 238 -8.08 -5.86 5.41
C TYR A 238 -6.68 -6.48 5.33
N GLY A 239 -6.22 -7.18 6.38
CA GLY A 239 -4.87 -7.71 6.43
C GLY A 239 -3.83 -6.67 6.89
N PRO A 240 -2.53 -6.95 6.77
CA PRO A 240 -1.48 -6.00 7.11
C PRO A 240 -1.66 -4.63 6.44
N VAL A 241 -1.28 -3.56 7.14
CA VAL A 241 -1.48 -2.18 6.68
C VAL A 241 -0.14 -1.47 6.48
N SER A 242 -0.06 -0.60 5.47
CA SER A 242 1.12 0.25 5.25
C SER A 242 1.11 1.39 6.27
N VAL A 243 2.25 1.70 6.87
CA VAL A 243 2.40 2.87 7.75
C VAL A 243 3.74 3.55 7.53
N ALA A 244 3.78 4.85 7.79
CA ALA A 244 5.01 5.60 7.88
C ALA A 244 5.48 5.73 9.34
N CYS A 245 6.78 5.91 9.53
CA CYS A 245 7.40 6.18 10.82
C CYS A 245 8.65 7.07 10.65
N ALA A 246 9.17 7.54 11.78
CA ALA A 246 10.40 8.31 11.89
C ALA A 246 11.53 7.42 12.42
N VAL A 247 12.50 7.09 11.57
CA VAL A 247 13.66 6.26 11.94
C VAL A 247 14.72 7.13 12.62
N THR A 248 15.09 6.74 13.84
CA THR A 248 16.22 7.27 14.63
C THR A 248 17.43 6.34 14.52
N GLN A 249 18.57 6.75 15.10
CA GLN A 249 19.74 5.85 15.20
C GLN A 249 19.44 4.63 16.09
N ALA A 250 18.67 4.78 17.17
CA ALA A 250 18.27 3.66 18.02
C ALA A 250 17.39 2.66 17.24
N PHE A 251 16.46 3.16 16.42
CA PHE A 251 15.66 2.33 15.52
C PHE A 251 16.56 1.56 14.56
N GLY A 252 17.52 2.24 13.92
CA GLY A 252 18.49 1.62 13.02
C GLY A 252 19.34 0.52 13.67
N ALA A 253 19.79 0.77 14.90
CA ALA A 253 20.62 -0.15 15.67
C ALA A 253 19.83 -1.26 16.40
N TYR A 254 18.49 -1.27 16.33
CA TYR A 254 17.67 -2.24 17.03
C TYR A 254 18.03 -3.69 16.70
N THR A 255 18.07 -4.54 17.73
CA THR A 255 18.39 -5.98 17.63
C THR A 255 17.39 -6.90 18.32
N GLY A 256 16.47 -6.38 19.15
CA GLY A 256 15.42 -7.18 19.78
C GLY A 256 14.81 -6.56 21.04
N GLY A 257 13.66 -7.07 21.49
CA GLY A 257 12.90 -6.55 22.63
C GLY A 257 11.80 -5.54 22.26
N VAL A 258 11.24 -4.83 23.24
CA VAL A 258 10.17 -3.85 23.02
C VAL A 258 10.75 -2.45 22.82
N PHE A 259 10.72 -1.97 21.59
CA PHE A 259 11.28 -0.68 21.19
C PHE A 259 10.40 0.47 21.69
N SER A 260 11.01 1.40 22.44
CA SER A 260 10.32 2.48 23.13
C SER A 260 11.05 3.84 23.08
N GLU A 261 12.12 3.96 22.28
CA GLU A 261 12.83 5.25 22.12
C GLU A 261 12.07 6.16 21.14
N ASP A 262 11.81 7.41 21.54
CA ASP A 262 11.08 8.37 20.73
C ASP A 262 11.78 9.73 20.71
N ASP A 263 12.20 10.17 19.52
CA ASP A 263 12.66 11.54 19.29
C ASP A 263 11.52 12.38 18.68
N PRO A 264 10.93 13.34 19.43
CA PRO A 264 9.85 14.16 18.92
C PRO A 264 10.27 15.06 17.74
N GLN A 265 11.57 15.32 17.56
CA GLN A 265 12.11 16.09 16.44
C GLN A 265 12.32 15.24 15.17
N ALA A 266 12.32 13.91 15.29
CA ALA A 266 12.51 13.04 14.14
C ALA A 266 11.35 13.20 13.14
N SER A 267 11.68 13.39 11.85
CA SER A 267 10.71 13.51 10.78
C SER A 267 10.34 12.15 10.21
N ILE A 268 9.12 12.05 9.66
CA ILE A 268 8.71 10.88 8.89
C ILE A 268 9.66 10.69 7.70
N ASN A 269 10.24 9.51 7.57
CA ASN A 269 11.24 9.20 6.55
C ASN A 269 11.21 7.75 6.06
N HIS A 270 10.43 6.87 6.69
CA HIS A 270 10.44 5.44 6.38
C HIS A 270 9.04 4.85 6.26
N ALA A 271 8.89 3.87 5.37
CA ALA A 271 7.66 3.13 5.15
C ALA A 271 7.84 1.66 5.53
N VAL A 272 6.90 1.16 6.32
CA VAL A 272 6.88 -0.20 6.88
C VAL A 272 5.45 -0.73 6.84
N ALA A 273 5.25 -1.99 7.26
CA ALA A 273 3.91 -2.55 7.42
C ALA A 273 3.66 -2.95 8.87
N LEU A 274 2.43 -2.78 9.36
CA LEU A 274 1.99 -3.36 10.63
C LEU A 274 1.20 -4.63 10.35
N VAL A 275 1.61 -5.73 10.98
CA VAL A 275 1.05 -7.07 10.75
C VAL A 275 0.23 -7.59 11.93
N GLY A 276 0.15 -6.82 13.02
CA GLY A 276 -0.51 -7.23 14.25
C GLY A 276 -0.11 -6.36 15.42
N TRP A 277 -0.53 -6.77 16.62
CA TRP A 277 -0.30 -6.04 17.86
C TRP A 277 -0.42 -6.95 19.09
N ASP A 278 0.06 -6.43 20.22
CA ASP A 278 -0.10 -7.05 21.55
C ASP A 278 -0.25 -5.96 22.62
N ASP A 279 -1.43 -5.87 23.22
CA ASP A 279 -1.76 -4.92 24.29
C ASP A 279 -1.12 -5.29 25.64
N THR A 280 -0.53 -6.48 25.75
CA THR A 280 0.07 -6.99 26.99
C THR A 280 1.57 -6.77 27.08
N LEU A 281 2.20 -6.24 26.02
CA LEU A 281 3.62 -5.92 25.95
C LEU A 281 3.87 -4.41 25.98
N GLY A 282 5.01 -3.98 26.52
CA GLY A 282 5.32 -2.56 26.70
C GLY A 282 4.45 -1.90 27.76
N GLU A 283 4.55 -0.57 27.90
CA GLU A 283 3.72 0.19 28.84
C GLU A 283 2.27 0.30 28.37
N ASN A 284 2.07 0.50 27.06
CA ASN A 284 0.77 0.83 26.48
C ASN A 284 0.28 -0.16 25.41
N GLY A 285 1.06 -1.22 25.14
CA GLY A 285 0.87 -2.10 23.99
C GLY A 285 1.87 -1.83 22.87
N VAL A 286 2.08 -2.84 22.02
CA VAL A 286 3.03 -2.80 20.90
C VAL A 286 2.37 -3.15 19.58
N TRP A 287 2.94 -2.61 18.50
CA TRP A 287 2.72 -3.10 17.14
C TRP A 287 3.74 -4.16 16.79
N PHE A 288 3.32 -5.15 15.99
CA PHE A 288 4.22 -6.01 15.25
C PHE A 288 4.55 -5.34 13.92
N LEU A 289 5.69 -4.65 13.88
CA LEU A 289 6.19 -3.95 12.72
C LEU A 289 7.01 -4.89 11.85
N ARG A 290 6.70 -4.93 10.56
CA ARG A 290 7.45 -5.62 9.51
C ARG A 290 8.26 -4.60 8.72
N ASN A 291 9.58 -4.80 8.66
CA ASN A 291 10.50 -3.92 7.94
C ASN A 291 10.93 -4.53 6.59
N SER A 292 11.70 -3.76 5.80
CA SER A 292 12.26 -4.13 4.50
C SER A 292 13.79 -4.11 4.47
N TRP A 293 14.42 -4.30 5.63
CA TRP A 293 15.88 -4.28 5.81
C TRP A 293 16.51 -5.67 5.90
N GLY A 294 15.76 -6.69 5.44
CA GLY A 294 16.15 -8.09 5.50
C GLY A 294 15.99 -8.71 6.90
N PRO A 295 16.09 -10.04 6.98
CA PRO A 295 15.90 -10.78 8.24
C PRO A 295 17.07 -10.59 9.23
N GLY A 296 18.18 -9.97 8.81
CA GLY A 296 19.34 -9.70 9.66
C GLY A 296 19.24 -8.41 10.48
N TRP A 297 18.14 -7.67 10.36
CA TRP A 297 17.82 -6.51 11.20
C TRP A 297 16.69 -6.88 12.18
N GLY A 298 16.79 -6.38 13.42
CA GLY A 298 15.78 -6.65 14.45
C GLY A 298 15.54 -8.13 14.71
N GLU A 299 14.29 -8.49 14.93
CA GLU A 299 13.84 -9.85 15.21
C GLU A 299 13.35 -10.51 13.90
N GLU A 300 14.28 -11.09 13.14
CA GLU A 300 14.00 -11.68 11.81
C GLU A 300 13.36 -10.70 10.82
N GLY A 301 13.73 -9.42 10.89
CA GLY A 301 13.16 -8.34 10.07
C GLY A 301 11.93 -7.66 10.67
N TYR A 302 11.57 -8.02 11.90
CA TYR A 302 10.47 -7.43 12.64
C TYR A 302 10.94 -6.64 13.87
N MET A 303 10.04 -5.84 14.42
CA MET A 303 10.21 -5.11 15.67
C MET A 303 8.89 -5.08 16.43
N ASN A 304 8.96 -5.29 17.74
CA ASN A 304 7.86 -4.94 18.64
C ASN A 304 8.06 -3.48 19.05
N ILE A 305 7.23 -2.57 18.54
CA ILE A 305 7.35 -1.12 18.79
C ILE A 305 6.15 -0.63 19.59
N GLU A 306 6.39 0.12 20.66
CA GLU A 306 5.30 0.66 21.48
C GLU A 306 4.39 1.61 20.68
N TYR A 307 3.11 1.65 21.05
CA TYR A 307 2.18 2.63 20.50
C TYR A 307 2.63 4.05 20.79
N GLY A 308 2.48 4.93 19.79
CA GLY A 308 2.80 6.36 19.94
C GLY A 308 4.28 6.70 19.79
N VAL A 309 5.17 5.72 19.62
CA VAL A 309 6.61 5.91 19.44
C VAL A 309 6.98 6.04 17.97
N CYS A 310 7.99 6.86 17.65
CA CYS A 310 8.52 7.11 16.30
C CYS A 310 7.44 7.55 15.29
N LYS A 311 6.33 8.11 15.77
CA LYS A 311 5.15 8.45 14.95
C LYS A 311 4.67 7.25 14.12
N VAL A 312 4.90 6.01 14.57
CA VAL A 312 4.48 4.80 13.87
C VAL A 312 2.96 4.81 13.70
N GLY A 313 2.49 4.52 12.48
CA GLY A 313 1.07 4.68 12.12
C GLY A 313 0.75 6.00 11.43
N TYR A 314 1.75 6.85 11.14
CA TYR A 314 1.56 8.03 10.33
C TYR A 314 1.13 7.68 8.91
N ALA A 315 0.12 8.37 8.39
CA ALA A 315 -0.43 8.14 7.06
C ALA A 315 -0.76 6.65 6.79
N ALA A 316 -1.21 5.95 7.83
CA ALA A 316 -1.55 4.54 7.74
C ALA A 316 -2.62 4.31 6.67
N CYS A 317 -2.47 3.28 5.85
CA CYS A 317 -3.45 2.94 4.83
C CYS A 317 -3.60 1.43 4.66
N TYR A 318 -4.81 1.01 4.30
CA TYR A 318 -5.11 -0.37 3.94
C TYR A 318 -5.42 -0.47 2.44
N ILE A 319 -5.27 -1.67 1.91
CA ILE A 319 -5.75 -2.04 0.57
C ILE A 319 -6.95 -2.98 0.69
N ASN A 320 -7.87 -2.88 -0.25
CA ASN A 320 -8.96 -3.83 -0.41
C ASN A 320 -8.64 -4.74 -1.60
N TYR A 321 -8.16 -5.96 -1.30
CA TYR A 321 -7.84 -6.96 -2.31
C TYR A 321 -9.08 -7.79 -2.66
N PRO A 322 -9.41 -7.98 -3.96
CA PRO A 322 -10.64 -8.62 -4.36
C PRO A 322 -10.75 -10.06 -3.85
N VAL A 323 -11.85 -10.36 -3.17
CA VAL A 323 -12.20 -11.72 -2.79
C VAL A 323 -12.73 -12.46 -4.01
N LYS A 324 -12.05 -13.54 -4.41
CA LYS A 324 -12.47 -14.33 -5.58
C LYS A 324 -13.66 -15.21 -5.22
N THR A 325 -14.82 -14.92 -5.82
CA THR A 325 -16.00 -15.79 -5.80
C THR A 325 -16.10 -16.52 -7.15
N LYS A 326 -16.19 -17.85 -7.13
CA LYS A 326 -16.35 -18.67 -8.33
C LYS A 326 -17.82 -19.03 -8.54
N VAL A 327 -18.31 -18.85 -9.76
CA VAL A 327 -19.65 -19.32 -10.17
C VAL A 327 -19.54 -20.71 -10.81
N GLU A 328 -20.26 -21.68 -10.29
CA GLU A 328 -20.39 -23.03 -10.84
C GLU A 328 -21.81 -23.19 -11.41
N ILE A 329 -21.96 -23.43 -12.71
CA ILE A 329 -23.28 -23.64 -13.33
C ILE A 329 -23.40 -25.09 -13.78
N THR A 330 -24.47 -25.76 -13.36
CA THR A 330 -24.82 -27.12 -13.81
C THR A 330 -26.23 -27.12 -14.39
N SER A 331 -26.43 -27.84 -15.50
CA SER A 331 -27.72 -27.93 -16.18
C SER A 331 -28.31 -29.33 -16.10
N GLY A 332 -29.63 -29.40 -15.93
CA GLY A 332 -30.43 -30.63 -15.94
C GLY A 332 -31.63 -30.49 -16.88
N LEU A 333 -32.34 -31.60 -17.12
CA LEU A 333 -33.39 -31.70 -18.16
C LEU A 333 -34.52 -30.66 -18.02
N PHE A 334 -34.72 -30.07 -16.82
CA PHE A 334 -35.75 -29.08 -16.51
C PHE A 334 -35.31 -28.01 -15.48
N CYS A 335 -34.02 -27.92 -15.15
CA CYS A 335 -33.53 -26.95 -14.18
C CYS A 335 -32.07 -26.56 -14.45
N VAL A 336 -31.74 -25.33 -14.09
CA VAL A 336 -30.36 -24.85 -13.98
C VAL A 336 -30.06 -24.69 -12.50
N THR A 337 -28.91 -25.20 -12.07
CA THR A 337 -28.39 -24.96 -10.72
C THR A 337 -27.17 -24.07 -10.83
N VAL A 338 -27.23 -22.91 -10.17
CA VAL A 338 -26.12 -21.98 -10.05
C VAL A 338 -25.56 -22.10 -8.64
N GLY A 339 -24.31 -22.49 -8.51
CA GLY A 339 -23.55 -22.51 -7.28
C GLY A 339 -22.63 -21.29 -7.22
N LEU A 340 -22.66 -20.57 -6.11
CA LEU A 340 -21.65 -19.55 -5.80
C LEU A 340 -20.73 -20.15 -4.75
N ARG A 341 -19.48 -20.36 -5.14
CA ARG A 341 -18.43 -20.86 -4.26
C ARG A 341 -17.51 -19.72 -3.89
N ASN A 342 -17.32 -19.49 -2.61
CA ASN A 342 -16.19 -18.68 -2.18
C ASN A 342 -14.90 -19.51 -2.40
N VAL A 343 -14.06 -19.06 -3.32
CA VAL A 343 -12.77 -19.71 -3.61
C VAL A 343 -11.60 -19.00 -2.95
N GLY A 344 -11.87 -17.88 -2.26
CA GLY A 344 -10.96 -17.30 -1.30
C GLY A 344 -11.12 -17.95 0.08
N ASN A 345 -10.42 -17.39 1.05
CA ASN A 345 -10.31 -17.94 2.40
C ASN A 345 -10.66 -16.97 3.52
N THR A 346 -11.33 -15.88 3.18
CA THR A 346 -12.10 -15.08 4.13
C THR A 346 -13.60 -15.20 3.83
N VAL A 347 -14.45 -14.92 4.81
CA VAL A 347 -15.91 -14.91 4.63
C VAL A 347 -16.29 -13.78 3.68
N THR A 348 -16.96 -14.08 2.57
CA THR A 348 -17.49 -13.03 1.69
C THR A 348 -18.85 -12.59 2.21
N THR A 349 -19.02 -11.31 2.55
CA THR A 349 -20.28 -10.79 3.11
C THR A 349 -20.96 -9.81 2.16
N GLY A 350 -22.29 -9.66 2.32
CA GLY A 350 -23.08 -8.68 1.57
C GLY A 350 -23.01 -8.89 0.06
N LEU A 351 -23.05 -10.14 -0.40
CA LEU A 351 -22.99 -10.46 -1.83
C LEU A 351 -24.38 -10.31 -2.45
N LYS A 352 -24.55 -9.28 -3.27
CA LYS A 352 -25.74 -9.13 -4.09
C LYS A 352 -25.60 -9.97 -5.36
N CYS A 353 -26.38 -11.04 -5.43
CA CYS A 353 -26.34 -11.99 -6.52
C CYS A 353 -27.55 -11.78 -7.42
N THR A 354 -27.30 -11.48 -8.70
CA THR A 354 -28.36 -11.39 -9.71
C THR A 354 -28.16 -12.50 -10.74
N ILE A 355 -29.15 -13.38 -10.84
CA ILE A 355 -29.20 -14.44 -11.85
C ILE A 355 -30.32 -14.11 -12.84
N SER A 356 -29.94 -13.82 -14.07
CA SER A 356 -30.86 -13.58 -15.18
C SER A 356 -30.87 -14.76 -16.14
N VAL A 357 -32.03 -15.38 -16.33
CA VAL A 357 -32.24 -16.44 -17.32
C VAL A 357 -33.17 -15.92 -18.41
N LYS A 358 -32.71 -15.98 -19.67
CA LYS A 358 -33.45 -15.56 -20.87
C LYS A 358 -33.51 -16.69 -21.89
N GLY A 359 -34.70 -16.99 -22.44
CA GLY A 359 -34.87 -17.93 -23.55
C GLY A 359 -36.01 -18.94 -23.38
N GLY A 360 -36.05 -19.96 -24.24
CA GLY A 360 -37.10 -20.99 -24.26
C GLY A 360 -38.12 -20.84 -25.41
N THR A 361 -38.46 -21.94 -26.08
CA THR A 361 -39.31 -21.96 -27.29
C THR A 361 -40.82 -22.04 -26.98
N LEU A 362 -41.21 -22.32 -25.73
CA LEU A 362 -42.61 -22.39 -25.27
C LEU A 362 -42.80 -21.44 -24.08
N GLY A 363 -42.89 -20.14 -24.40
CA GLY A 363 -42.93 -19.05 -23.43
C GLY A 363 -41.52 -18.55 -23.09
N ALA A 364 -41.27 -17.26 -23.35
CA ALA A 364 -40.00 -16.65 -22.98
C ALA A 364 -39.83 -16.70 -21.47
N ILE A 365 -38.86 -17.46 -20.97
CA ILE A 365 -38.42 -17.38 -19.59
C ILE A 365 -37.64 -16.06 -19.51
N ASN A 366 -38.20 -15.07 -18.83
CA ASN A 366 -37.50 -13.88 -18.36
C ASN A 366 -37.60 -13.90 -16.84
N GLN A 367 -36.70 -14.61 -16.19
CA GLN A 367 -36.61 -14.64 -14.73
C GLN A 367 -35.31 -13.99 -14.31
N SER A 368 -35.44 -13.01 -13.41
CA SER A 368 -34.32 -12.45 -12.67
C SER A 368 -34.54 -12.82 -11.22
N LEU A 369 -33.66 -13.64 -10.67
CA LEU A 369 -33.58 -13.82 -9.23
C LEU A 369 -32.53 -12.84 -8.71
N VAL A 370 -32.90 -12.05 -7.72
CA VAL A 370 -31.98 -11.22 -6.96
C VAL A 370 -32.02 -11.76 -5.56
N ASP A 371 -30.89 -12.22 -5.07
CA ASP A 371 -30.73 -12.68 -3.70
C ASP A 371 -29.52 -12.01 -3.07
N THR A 372 -29.56 -11.83 -1.75
CA THR A 372 -28.43 -11.32 -0.99
C THR A 372 -27.88 -12.47 -0.15
N ILE A 373 -26.64 -12.83 -0.40
CA ILE A 373 -25.91 -13.76 0.45
C ILE A 373 -25.24 -12.93 1.55
N ASP A 374 -25.80 -12.98 2.75
CA ASP A 374 -25.31 -12.24 3.92
C ASP A 374 -23.84 -12.58 4.21
N SER A 375 -23.50 -13.87 4.14
CA SER A 375 -22.15 -14.39 4.32
C SER A 375 -21.92 -15.70 3.56
N LEU A 376 -20.74 -15.87 2.98
CA LEU A 376 -20.29 -17.06 2.28
C LEU A 376 -18.91 -17.46 2.80
N GLU A 377 -18.87 -18.49 3.63
CA GLU A 377 -17.64 -19.02 4.24
C GLU A 377 -16.64 -19.55 3.19
N PRO A 378 -15.33 -19.56 3.51
CA PRO A 378 -14.29 -20.19 2.69
C PRO A 378 -14.66 -21.61 2.23
N GLY A 379 -14.61 -21.85 0.92
CA GLY A 379 -14.94 -23.16 0.33
C GLY A 379 -16.41 -23.53 0.36
N ALA A 380 -17.27 -22.76 1.03
CA ALA A 380 -18.72 -22.98 1.03
C ALA A 380 -19.31 -22.67 -0.35
N VAL A 381 -20.41 -23.36 -0.65
CA VAL A 381 -21.15 -23.17 -1.89
C VAL A 381 -22.61 -22.93 -1.56
N VAL A 382 -23.15 -21.81 -2.02
CA VAL A 382 -24.59 -21.57 -2.02
C VAL A 382 -25.14 -21.95 -3.37
N TYR A 383 -26.13 -22.83 -3.39
CA TYR A 383 -26.77 -23.31 -4.61
C TYR A 383 -28.16 -22.72 -4.74
N GLU A 384 -28.45 -22.20 -5.92
CA GLU A 384 -29.76 -21.74 -6.31
C GLU A 384 -30.28 -22.55 -7.49
N ARG A 385 -31.49 -23.09 -7.34
CA ARG A 385 -32.10 -23.96 -8.35
C ARG A 385 -33.21 -23.23 -9.08
N ILE A 386 -33.00 -22.98 -10.36
CA ILE A 386 -33.94 -22.27 -11.22
C ILE A 386 -34.71 -23.29 -12.07
N PRO A 387 -36.03 -23.43 -11.88
CA PRO A 387 -36.86 -24.27 -12.74
C PRO A 387 -36.95 -23.67 -14.14
N CYS A 388 -36.58 -24.45 -15.15
CA CYS A 388 -36.64 -24.04 -16.55
C CYS A 388 -37.76 -24.81 -17.25
N LEU A 389 -38.91 -24.16 -17.41
CA LEU A 389 -40.04 -24.70 -18.17
C LEU A 389 -39.89 -24.31 -19.64
N GLY A 390 -39.15 -25.12 -20.42
CA GLY A 390 -39.02 -24.88 -21.86
C GLY A 390 -37.96 -25.76 -22.52
N PHE A 391 -38.14 -26.01 -23.82
CA PHE A 391 -37.10 -26.57 -24.68
C PHE A 391 -36.50 -25.44 -25.52
N GLY A 392 -35.20 -25.44 -25.76
CA GLY A 392 -34.50 -24.43 -26.57
C GLY A 392 -33.24 -23.85 -25.90
N PRO A 393 -32.47 -23.02 -26.61
CA PRO A 393 -31.29 -22.37 -26.04
C PRO A 393 -31.68 -21.39 -24.94
N LEU A 394 -30.93 -21.41 -23.84
CA LEU A 394 -31.05 -20.50 -22.70
C LEU A 394 -29.77 -19.67 -22.62
N SER A 395 -29.92 -18.39 -22.30
CA SER A 395 -28.85 -17.49 -21.90
C SER A 395 -28.97 -17.28 -20.39
N ILE A 396 -27.88 -17.56 -19.67
CA ILE A 396 -27.80 -17.36 -18.21
C ILE A 396 -26.71 -16.32 -17.97
N GLN A 397 -27.05 -15.26 -17.25
CA GLN A 397 -26.10 -14.25 -16.78
C GLN A 397 -26.14 -14.25 -15.25
N VAL A 398 -24.97 -14.37 -14.63
CA VAL A 398 -24.80 -14.32 -13.18
C VAL A 398 -23.89 -13.15 -12.87
N THR A 399 -24.33 -12.25 -12.00
CA THR A 399 -23.48 -11.23 -11.37
C THR A 399 -23.51 -11.42 -9.87
N ALA A 400 -22.34 -11.34 -9.24
CA ALA A 400 -22.19 -11.35 -7.79
C ALA A 400 -21.32 -10.15 -7.45
N GLU A 401 -21.94 -9.14 -6.85
CA GLU A 401 -21.28 -7.88 -6.50
C GLU A 401 -21.36 -7.70 -4.98
N PRO A 402 -20.23 -7.46 -4.29
CA PRO A 402 -20.28 -7.02 -2.90
C PRO A 402 -21.06 -5.70 -2.81
N GLU A 403 -21.94 -5.55 -1.82
CA GLU A 403 -22.78 -4.35 -1.64
C GLU A 403 -21.96 -3.04 -1.55
N ASN A 404 -20.66 -3.11 -1.25
CA ASN A 404 -19.73 -1.98 -1.15
C ASN A 404 -18.94 -1.65 -2.43
N ALA A 405 -19.09 -2.38 -3.54
CA ALA A 405 -18.35 -2.12 -4.79
C ALA A 405 -18.77 -0.82 -5.52
N GLY A 406 -19.82 -0.16 -5.03
CA GLY A 406 -20.39 1.04 -5.64
C GLY A 406 -19.80 2.33 -5.08
N LYS A 407 -18.65 2.78 -5.62
CA LYS A 407 -18.29 4.20 -5.87
C LYS A 407 -16.84 4.26 -6.39
N THR A 408 -16.68 4.17 -7.72
CA THR A 408 -15.52 4.56 -8.58
C THR A 408 -14.98 3.51 -9.56
N ALA A 409 -15.62 2.35 -9.73
CA ALA A 409 -15.30 1.47 -10.86
C ALA A 409 -15.93 1.97 -12.19
N LYS A 410 -15.43 3.09 -12.73
CA LYS A 410 -15.50 3.32 -14.18
C LYS A 410 -14.33 2.57 -14.78
N HIS A 411 -14.63 1.43 -15.43
CA HIS A 411 -13.71 0.50 -16.10
C HIS A 411 -13.06 -0.54 -15.19
N ALA A 412 -13.87 -1.50 -14.70
CA ALA A 412 -13.37 -2.84 -14.41
C ALA A 412 -13.67 -3.73 -15.62
N GLU A 413 -12.80 -3.71 -16.64
CA GLU A 413 -12.68 -4.82 -17.58
C GLU A 413 -11.84 -5.93 -16.92
N GLY A 414 -12.40 -6.55 -15.88
CA GLY A 414 -11.82 -7.68 -15.17
C GLY A 414 -12.64 -8.93 -15.42
N PHE A 415 -12.36 -9.63 -16.53
CA PHE A 415 -12.84 -10.99 -16.83
C PHE A 415 -14.31 -11.33 -16.49
N LEU A 416 -15.24 -10.45 -16.87
CA LEU A 416 -16.64 -10.82 -17.16
C LEU A 416 -16.92 -10.63 -18.66
N CYS A 417 -15.95 -10.97 -19.51
CA CYS A 417 -16.16 -10.98 -20.95
C CYS A 417 -16.51 -12.40 -21.41
N GLY A 418 -17.77 -12.58 -21.80
CA GLY A 418 -18.15 -13.60 -22.76
C GLY A 418 -18.16 -15.04 -22.25
N LEU A 419 -19.16 -15.38 -21.43
CA LEU A 419 -19.72 -16.72 -21.49
C LEU A 419 -21.07 -16.63 -22.18
N LEU A 420 -21.02 -16.46 -23.50
CA LEU A 420 -22.08 -16.96 -24.38
C LEU A 420 -22.02 -18.49 -24.31
N PHE A 421 -22.58 -19.08 -23.26
CA PHE A 421 -22.92 -20.49 -23.31
C PHE A 421 -24.18 -20.62 -24.14
N ILE A 422 -24.01 -20.93 -25.43
CA ILE A 422 -25.05 -21.63 -26.16
C ILE A 422 -25.14 -23.01 -25.50
N VAL A 423 -26.03 -23.18 -24.53
CA VAL A 423 -26.39 -24.52 -24.03
C VAL A 423 -27.19 -25.19 -25.15
N THR A 424 -26.49 -25.76 -26.13
CA THR A 424 -27.09 -26.77 -26.99
C THR A 424 -27.30 -28.01 -26.14
N ARG A 425 -28.57 -28.41 -26.02
CA ARG A 425 -28.99 -29.70 -25.45
C ARG A 425 -28.04 -30.82 -25.89
N ASN A 426 -27.57 -31.62 -24.92
CA ASN A 426 -26.80 -32.86 -25.10
C ASN A 426 -26.75 -33.40 -26.54
N GLN A 427 -25.56 -33.35 -27.15
CA GLN A 427 -24.53 -34.33 -26.79
C GLN A 427 -23.34 -33.63 -26.15
#